data_AF-A0A4Y2RYB1-F1
#
_entry.id   AF-A0A4Y2RYB1-F1
#
_cell.length_a   1.000
_cell.length_b   1.000
_cell.length_c   1.000
_cell.angle_alpha   90.00
_cell.angle_beta   90.00
_cell.angle_gamma   90.00
#
_symmetry.space_group_name_H-M   'P 1'
#
loop_
_entity.id
_entity.type
_entity.pdbx_description
1 polymer ?
#
loop_
_entity_poly.entity_id
_entity_poly.type
_entity_poly.pdbx_seq_one_letter_code
_entity_poly.pdbx_strand_id
1 'polypeptide(L)'
;MRTREKLVKLIDDAIKQYEDNTCIRFVKRTNQAKYVKIIKDGRKCYSHVGQVQRPQPQPLSLGGGCEFIGTVVHELGHAIGLYHEHQRSDRDTYITVYGQNVRAGNECCIVIRGYFAPIFMTSERISRLVACIFLKMGFSYFFLVE
;
A
#
# COMPACT_ATOMS: atom_id res chain seq x y z
N MET A 1 16.19 20.08 11.09
CA MET A 1 16.19 18.88 10.23
C MET A 1 15.72 19.25 8.84
N ARG A 2 16.48 18.90 7.80
CA ARG A 2 16.10 19.13 6.40
C ARG A 2 14.85 18.32 6.05
N THR A 3 14.03 18.82 5.14
CA THR A 3 12.75 18.19 4.71
C THR A 3 12.93 16.75 4.22
N ARG A 4 14.07 16.45 3.57
CA ARG A 4 14.44 15.09 3.13
C ARG A 4 14.71 14.13 4.30
N GLU A 5 15.46 14.56 5.30
CA GLU A 5 15.81 13.74 6.48
C GLU A 5 14.56 13.35 7.27
N LYS A 6 13.60 14.28 7.39
CA LYS A 6 12.30 14.01 8.03
C LYS A 6 11.49 12.95 7.29
N LEU A 7 11.45 13.01 5.96
CA LEU A 7 10.71 12.03 5.15
C LEU A 7 11.35 10.65 5.21
N VAL A 8 12.68 10.56 5.16
CA VAL A 8 13.39 9.27 5.30
C VAL A 8 13.06 8.63 6.64
N LYS A 9 13.13 9.40 7.73
CA LYS A 9 12.75 8.90 9.06
C LYS A 9 11.30 8.41 9.10
N LEU A 10 10.37 9.14 8.47
CA LEU A 10 8.96 8.76 8.42
C LEU A 10 8.74 7.45 7.64
N ILE A 11 9.48 7.26 6.55
CA ILE A 11 9.46 6.03 5.77
C ILE A 11 10.02 4.87 6.60
N ASP A 12 11.14 5.07 7.30
CA ASP A 12 11.74 4.06 8.18
C ASP A 12 10.77 3.69 9.32
N ASP A 13 10.12 4.68 9.95
CA ASP A 13 9.12 4.46 11.00
C ASP A 13 7.90 3.68 10.46
N ALA A 14 7.45 3.95 9.23
CA ALA A 14 6.35 3.22 8.59
C ALA A 14 6.75 1.78 8.19
N ILE A 15 7.96 1.58 7.65
CA ILE A 15 8.53 0.27 7.37
C ILE A 15 8.58 -0.56 8.66
N LYS A 16 9.06 0.03 9.75
CA LYS A 16 9.15 -0.62 11.05
C LYS A 16 7.79 -1.09 11.55
N GLN A 17 6.71 -0.32 11.34
CA GLN A 17 5.36 -0.78 11.71
C GLN A 17 4.97 -2.07 10.97
N TYR A 18 5.29 -2.20 9.69
CA TYR A 18 5.06 -3.45 8.97
C TYR A 18 5.97 -4.57 9.48
N GLU A 19 7.25 -4.30 9.70
CA GLU A 19 8.21 -5.35 10.11
C GLU A 19 7.96 -5.88 11.53
N ASP A 20 7.51 -5.02 12.45
CA ASP A 20 7.20 -5.36 13.84
C ASP A 20 5.87 -6.15 13.94
N ASN A 21 4.90 -5.87 13.06
CA ASN A 21 3.55 -6.46 13.12
C ASN A 21 3.27 -7.55 12.08
N THR A 22 4.17 -7.75 11.12
CA THR A 22 4.00 -8.69 10.01
C THR A 22 5.32 -9.39 9.67
N CYS A 23 5.26 -10.39 8.80
CA CYS A 23 6.45 -11.04 8.25
C CYS A 23 7.06 -10.30 7.05
N ILE A 24 6.43 -9.21 6.57
CA ILE A 24 6.93 -8.46 5.41
C ILE A 24 8.26 -7.84 5.79
N ARG A 25 9.24 -7.96 4.90
CA ARG A 25 10.57 -7.40 5.08
C ARG A 25 10.90 -6.49 3.92
N PHE A 26 11.45 -5.36 4.30
CA PHE A 26 11.77 -4.28 3.42
C PHE A 26 13.30 -4.19 3.34
N VAL A 27 13.88 -4.54 2.19
CA VAL A 27 15.35 -4.57 1.96
C VAL A 27 15.83 -3.56 0.93
N LYS A 28 16.76 -2.64 1.32
CA LYS A 28 17.27 -1.57 0.46
C LYS A 28 17.77 -2.16 -0.86
N ARG A 29 17.37 -1.56 -1.98
CA ARG A 29 17.74 -2.01 -3.32
C ARG A 29 19.25 -2.06 -3.49
N THR A 30 19.73 -3.10 -4.15
CA THR A 30 21.10 -3.22 -4.66
C THR A 30 21.09 -3.44 -6.17
N ASN A 31 20.61 -4.60 -6.62
CA ASN A 31 20.63 -5.01 -8.04
C ASN A 31 19.33 -5.67 -8.52
N GLN A 32 18.27 -5.63 -7.72
CA GLN A 32 17.03 -6.32 -8.04
C GLN A 32 16.35 -5.71 -9.28
N ALA A 33 15.80 -6.53 -10.17
CA ALA A 33 15.17 -6.01 -11.39
C ALA A 33 13.86 -5.26 -11.09
N LYS A 34 13.05 -5.79 -10.15
CA LYS A 34 11.76 -5.24 -9.76
C LYS A 34 11.84 -4.64 -8.36
N TYR A 35 11.34 -3.43 -8.21
CA TYR A 35 11.44 -2.66 -6.98
C TYR A 35 10.45 -1.49 -6.99
N VAL A 36 10.17 -0.99 -5.79
CA VAL A 36 9.45 0.27 -5.57
C VAL A 36 10.46 1.41 -5.58
N LYS A 37 10.16 2.50 -6.27
CA LYS A 37 10.93 3.73 -6.25
C LYS A 37 10.08 4.81 -5.60
N ILE A 38 10.52 5.35 -4.47
CA ILE A 38 9.81 6.45 -3.82
C ILE A 38 10.16 7.74 -4.53
N ILE A 39 9.13 8.45 -4.95
CA ILE A 39 9.25 9.70 -5.68
C ILE A 39 8.40 10.78 -5.03
N LYS A 40 8.66 12.03 -5.41
CA LYS A 40 7.75 13.14 -5.12
C LYS A 40 7.11 13.59 -6.43
N ASP A 41 5.87 13.17 -6.68
CA ASP A 41 5.06 13.68 -7.79
C ASP A 41 4.09 14.76 -7.28
N GLY A 42 4.52 16.03 -7.33
CA GLY A 42 3.70 17.17 -6.96
C GLY A 42 3.10 17.04 -5.55
N ARG A 43 1.76 17.07 -5.47
CA ARG A 43 0.96 16.91 -4.23
C ARG A 43 0.19 15.59 -4.19
N LYS A 44 0.61 14.58 -4.95
CA LYS A 44 -0.11 13.30 -5.06
C LYS A 44 0.52 12.24 -4.15
N CYS A 45 -0.35 11.47 -3.51
CA CYS A 45 -0.01 10.23 -2.80
C CYS A 45 -0.62 9.08 -3.61
N TYR A 46 0.21 8.16 -4.09
CA TYR A 46 -0.27 6.99 -4.82
C TYR A 46 0.79 5.89 -4.90
N SER A 47 0.32 4.68 -5.15
CA SER A 47 1.13 3.51 -5.43
C SER A 47 0.35 2.55 -6.32
N HIS A 48 1.07 1.65 -6.99
CA HIS A 48 0.41 0.52 -7.66
C HIS A 48 0.01 -0.53 -6.63
N VAL A 49 -1.09 -1.25 -6.93
CA VAL A 49 -1.49 -2.39 -6.10
C VAL A 49 -0.70 -3.63 -6.51
N GLY A 50 0.17 -4.09 -5.62
CA GLY A 50 1.05 -5.24 -5.82
C GLY A 50 2.23 -4.97 -6.76
N GLN A 51 3.01 -6.01 -7.06
CA GLN A 51 4.18 -5.90 -7.92
C GLN A 51 3.77 -5.83 -9.40
N VAL A 52 4.06 -4.70 -10.05
CA VAL A 52 3.78 -4.56 -11.49
C VAL A 52 4.74 -5.40 -12.34
N GLN A 53 4.18 -6.10 -13.35
CA GLN A 53 4.94 -6.91 -14.31
C GLN A 53 5.47 -6.06 -15.47
N ARG A 54 6.39 -5.14 -15.19
CA ARG A 54 7.06 -4.33 -16.23
C ARG A 54 8.57 -4.14 -15.93
N PRO A 55 9.39 -3.79 -16.93
CA PRO A 55 10.84 -3.62 -16.74
C PRO A 55 11.22 -2.40 -15.88
N GLN A 56 10.37 -1.36 -15.86
CA GLN A 56 10.65 -0.12 -15.15
C GLN A 56 10.33 -0.23 -13.65
N PRO A 57 10.99 0.57 -12.78
CA PRO A 57 10.58 0.72 -11.39
C PRO A 57 9.09 1.03 -11.25
N GLN A 58 8.50 0.56 -10.16
CA GLN A 58 7.16 0.97 -9.78
C GLN A 58 7.25 2.24 -8.92
N PRO A 59 6.69 3.38 -9.35
CA PRO A 59 6.70 4.58 -8.55
C PRO A 59 5.73 4.45 -7.38
N LEU A 60 6.15 4.93 -6.22
CA LEU A 60 5.31 5.22 -5.07
C LEU A 60 5.51 6.71 -4.74
N SER A 61 4.47 7.52 -4.93
CA SER A 61 4.56 8.96 -4.71
C SER A 61 4.24 9.30 -3.26
N LEU A 62 5.18 10.01 -2.62
CA LEU A 62 4.99 10.72 -1.36
C LEU A 62 5.22 12.22 -1.62
N GLY A 63 4.31 12.80 -2.41
CA GLY A 63 4.30 14.22 -2.74
C GLY A 63 4.03 15.12 -1.53
N GLY A 64 3.96 16.43 -1.76
CA GLY A 64 3.64 17.40 -0.70
C GLY A 64 2.23 17.18 -0.14
N GLY A 65 2.13 17.05 1.18
CA GLY A 65 0.90 16.70 1.89
C GLY A 65 0.76 15.21 2.21
N CYS A 66 1.69 14.36 1.73
CA CYS A 66 1.71 12.93 2.03
C CYS A 66 2.61 12.59 3.23
N GLU A 67 3.23 13.59 3.88
CA GLU A 67 4.21 13.41 4.96
C GLU A 67 3.58 13.06 6.32
N PHE A 68 2.60 12.15 6.33
CA PHE A 68 1.98 11.58 7.52
C PHE A 68 2.26 10.08 7.58
N ILE A 69 2.57 9.56 8.76
CA ILE A 69 2.94 8.14 8.92
C ILE A 69 1.87 7.19 8.38
N GLY A 70 0.58 7.49 8.65
CA GLY A 70 -0.54 6.70 8.13
C GLY A 70 -0.63 6.70 6.61
N THR A 71 -0.34 7.82 5.95
CA THR A 71 -0.30 7.91 4.49
C THR A 71 0.84 7.07 3.92
N VAL A 72 2.03 7.14 4.52
CA VAL A 72 3.17 6.31 4.08
C VAL A 72 2.85 4.81 4.24
N VAL A 73 2.28 4.41 5.39
CA VAL A 73 1.83 3.04 5.64
C VAL A 73 0.78 2.59 4.61
N HIS A 74 -0.16 3.47 4.26
CA HIS A 74 -1.20 3.22 3.26
C HIS A 74 -0.62 2.95 1.86
N GLU A 75 0.27 3.82 1.38
CA GLU A 75 0.87 3.68 0.05
C GLU A 75 1.81 2.46 -0.05
N LEU A 76 2.52 2.14 1.05
CA LEU A 76 3.26 0.88 1.15
C LEU A 76 2.32 -0.33 1.13
N GLY A 77 1.15 -0.24 1.75
CA GLY A 77 0.11 -1.26 1.72
C GLY A 77 -0.39 -1.55 0.30
N HIS A 78 -0.63 -0.49 -0.49
CA HIS A 78 -0.89 -0.64 -1.92
C HIS A 78 0.26 -1.38 -2.62
N ALA A 79 1.51 -0.96 -2.42
CA ALA A 79 2.65 -1.64 -3.05
C ALA A 79 2.75 -3.13 -2.70
N ILE A 80 2.36 -3.52 -1.49
CA ILE A 80 2.29 -4.92 -1.03
C ILE A 80 1.18 -5.70 -1.76
N GLY A 81 0.07 -5.05 -2.13
CA GLY A 81 -1.06 -5.68 -2.80
C GLY A 81 -2.43 -5.42 -2.17
N LEU A 82 -2.54 -4.48 -1.24
CA LEU A 82 -3.80 -4.17 -0.59
C LEU A 82 -4.62 -3.17 -1.42
N TYR A 83 -5.89 -3.49 -1.66
CA TYR A 83 -6.89 -2.55 -2.17
C TYR A 83 -7.52 -1.78 -1.01
N HIS A 84 -8.33 -0.76 -1.31
CA HIS A 84 -9.09 -0.07 -0.28
C HIS A 84 -10.15 -1.00 0.32
N GLU A 85 -10.37 -0.87 1.63
CA GLU A 85 -11.31 -1.73 2.36
C GLU A 85 -12.74 -1.66 1.81
N HIS A 86 -13.18 -0.49 1.36
CA HIS A 86 -14.49 -0.30 0.72
C HIS A 86 -14.59 -0.94 -0.68
N GLN A 87 -13.54 -1.62 -1.17
CA GLN A 87 -13.57 -2.37 -2.43
C GLN A 87 -13.67 -3.87 -2.21
N ARG A 88 -13.79 -4.32 -0.95
CA ARG A 88 -14.05 -5.71 -0.60
C ARG A 88 -15.31 -6.25 -1.29
N SER A 89 -15.29 -7.55 -1.61
CA SER A 89 -16.42 -8.24 -2.25
C SER A 89 -17.65 -8.35 -1.36
N ASP A 90 -17.48 -8.33 -0.05
CA ASP A 90 -18.56 -8.41 0.94
C ASP A 90 -18.95 -7.05 1.53
N ARG A 91 -18.39 -5.94 1.01
CA ARG A 91 -18.61 -4.59 1.59
C ARG A 91 -20.07 -4.21 1.71
N ASP A 92 -20.92 -4.68 0.78
CA ASP A 92 -22.31 -4.25 0.67
C ASP A 92 -23.16 -4.82 1.83
N THR A 93 -22.56 -5.69 2.66
CA THR A 93 -23.11 -6.13 3.95
C THR A 93 -22.83 -5.17 5.11
N TYR A 94 -21.85 -4.26 4.96
CA TYR A 94 -21.41 -3.31 6.00
C TYR A 94 -21.69 -1.86 5.65
N ILE A 95 -21.65 -1.50 4.36
CA ILE A 95 -21.83 -0.12 3.88
C ILE A 95 -22.77 -0.08 2.67
N THR A 96 -23.45 1.04 2.51
CA THR A 96 -24.25 1.34 1.31
C THR A 96 -23.55 2.44 0.50
N VAL A 97 -23.21 2.14 -0.75
CA VAL A 97 -22.61 3.12 -1.66
C VAL A 97 -23.70 3.81 -2.47
N TYR A 98 -23.95 5.09 -2.17
CA TYR A 98 -24.87 5.92 -2.94
C TYR A 98 -24.19 6.41 -4.22
N GLY A 99 -24.31 5.63 -5.30
CA GLY A 99 -23.70 5.92 -6.60
C GLY A 99 -24.04 7.32 -7.14
N GLN A 100 -25.23 7.83 -6.84
CA GLN A 100 -25.66 9.18 -7.23
C GLN A 100 -24.85 10.31 -6.58
N ASN A 101 -24.16 10.04 -5.47
CA ASN A 101 -23.29 11.00 -4.79
C ASN A 101 -21.84 10.92 -5.29
N VAL A 102 -21.53 9.97 -6.19
CA VAL A 102 -20.20 9.84 -6.78
C VAL A 102 -20.05 10.88 -7.87
N ARG A 103 -18.94 11.63 -7.82
CA ARG A 103 -18.59 12.58 -8.88
C ARG A 103 -18.43 11.84 -10.20
N ALA A 104 -19.03 12.36 -11.27
CA ALA A 104 -18.90 11.82 -12.60
C ALA A 104 -17.42 11.60 -12.98
N GLY A 105 -17.09 10.41 -13.49
CA GLY A 105 -15.74 9.99 -13.83
C GLY A 105 -14.97 9.28 -12.71
N ASN A 106 -15.52 9.22 -11.48
CA ASN A 106 -14.92 8.52 -10.34
C ASN A 106 -15.63 7.20 -9.98
N GLU A 107 -16.51 6.70 -10.84
CA GLU A 107 -17.26 5.47 -10.63
C GLU A 107 -16.30 4.28 -10.48
N CYS A 108 -15.16 4.29 -11.17
CA CYS A 108 -14.15 3.23 -11.10
C CYS A 108 -13.53 3.04 -9.70
N CYS A 109 -13.55 4.08 -8.86
CA CYS A 109 -12.96 4.11 -7.52
C CYS A 109 -13.86 3.45 -6.46
N ILE A 110 -15.14 3.26 -6.78
CA ILE A 110 -16.11 2.57 -5.91
C ILE A 110 -16.42 1.15 -6.39
N VAL A 111 -15.73 0.64 -7.41
CA VAL A 111 -15.95 -0.72 -7.90
C VAL A 111 -15.33 -1.73 -6.93
N ILE A 112 -16.07 -2.81 -6.66
CA ILE A 112 -15.57 -3.99 -5.95
C ILE A 112 -14.44 -4.61 -6.76
N ARG A 113 -13.29 -4.87 -6.12
CA ARG A 113 -12.14 -5.54 -6.75
C ARG A 113 -12.11 -6.99 -6.26
N GLY A 114 -12.44 -7.92 -7.15
CA GLY A 114 -12.51 -9.36 -6.85
C GLY A 114 -11.13 -9.98 -6.57
N TYR A 115 -11.12 -10.95 -5.64
CA TYR A 115 -9.96 -11.54 -4.93
C TYR A 115 -9.33 -10.66 -3.86
N PHE A 116 -10.13 -10.28 -2.87
CA PHE A 116 -9.62 -9.98 -1.54
C PHE A 116 -9.84 -11.21 -0.67
N ALA A 117 -8.77 -11.79 -0.12
CA ALA A 117 -8.91 -12.58 1.10
C ALA A 117 -9.54 -11.65 2.15
N PRO A 118 -10.45 -12.15 3.02
CA PRO A 118 -11.15 -11.29 3.98
C PRO A 118 -10.14 -10.65 4.92
N ILE A 119 -9.71 -9.43 4.59
CA ILE A 119 -8.90 -8.58 5.45
C ILE A 119 -9.92 -7.79 6.23
N PHE A 120 -10.10 -8.11 7.51
CA PHE A 120 -10.70 -7.20 8.46
C PHE A 120 -9.69 -6.10 8.75
N MET A 121 -9.79 -4.94 8.07
CA MET A 121 -9.22 -3.69 8.58
C MET A 121 -10.22 -3.06 9.56
N THR A 122 -10.58 -3.78 10.63
CA THR A 122 -11.30 -3.18 11.77
C THR A 122 -10.32 -2.91 12.90
N SER A 123 -10.57 -1.82 13.61
CA SER A 123 -9.82 -1.17 14.71
C SER A 123 -9.42 -2.05 15.92
N GLU A 124 -9.45 -3.37 15.83
CA GLU A 124 -9.07 -4.27 16.91
C GLU A 124 -8.27 -5.44 16.32
N ARG A 125 -6.94 -5.32 16.36
CA ARG A 125 -5.91 -6.30 15.98
C ARG A 125 -5.72 -6.57 14.48
N ILE A 126 -4.52 -6.22 14.01
CA ILE A 126 -3.82 -6.94 12.94
C ILE A 126 -3.80 -8.42 13.32
N SER A 127 -4.71 -9.24 12.80
CA SER A 127 -4.77 -10.67 13.17
C SER A 127 -3.62 -11.51 12.55
N ARG A 128 -2.48 -10.88 12.21
CA ARG A 128 -1.25 -11.36 11.50
C ARG A 128 -1.27 -11.38 9.96
N LEU A 129 -1.77 -10.33 9.29
CA LEU A 129 -1.68 -10.06 7.83
C LEU A 129 -1.29 -11.25 6.89
N VAL A 130 -2.10 -12.24 6.52
CA VAL A 130 -2.84 -13.25 7.30
C VAL A 130 -2.10 -14.61 7.11
N ALA A 131 -0.98 -14.83 7.83
CA ALA A 131 -0.01 -15.94 7.69
C ALA A 131 1.10 -15.81 6.62
N CYS A 132 1.50 -14.58 6.28
CA CYS A 132 2.55 -14.24 5.29
C CYS A 132 2.08 -14.39 3.82
N ILE A 133 1.10 -13.57 3.42
CA ILE A 133 0.47 -13.53 2.07
C ILE A 133 -0.09 -14.90 1.55
N PHE A 134 -0.15 -15.96 2.38
CA PHE A 134 -0.45 -17.40 2.10
C PHE A 134 0.78 -18.26 1.68
N LEU A 135 1.70 -18.59 2.61
CA LEU A 135 2.77 -19.64 2.63
C LEU A 135 3.59 -20.11 1.38
N LYS A 136 3.20 -19.98 0.10
CA LYS A 136 3.99 -20.41 -1.08
C LYS A 136 3.43 -19.84 -2.39
N MET A 137 3.73 -18.56 -2.69
CA MET A 137 3.73 -18.05 -4.07
C MET A 137 5.12 -17.59 -4.56
N GLY A 138 6.20 -17.89 -3.82
CA GLY A 138 7.58 -17.63 -4.26
C GLY A 138 8.12 -16.21 -4.00
N PHE A 139 7.49 -15.45 -3.10
CA PHE A 139 7.85 -14.07 -2.81
C PHE A 139 8.23 -13.87 -1.33
N SER A 140 9.44 -14.30 -0.95
CA SER A 140 9.97 -14.01 0.40
C SER A 140 10.58 -12.61 0.55
N TYR A 141 10.57 -11.79 -0.50
CA TYR A 141 11.23 -10.49 -0.49
C TYR A 141 10.44 -9.49 -1.35
N PHE A 142 9.82 -8.51 -0.70
CA PHE A 142 9.39 -7.28 -1.38
C PHE A 142 10.58 -6.33 -1.37
N PHE A 143 11.24 -6.21 -2.51
CA PHE A 143 12.49 -5.46 -2.63
C PHE A 143 12.21 -3.94 -2.66
N LEU A 144 12.88 -3.20 -1.75
CA LEU A 144 12.54 -1.84 -1.32
C LEU A 144 12.74 -0.73 -2.36
N VAL A 145 11.88 0.28 -2.16
CA VAL A 145 12.12 1.72 -1.99
C VAL A 145 13.59 2.19 -2.07
N GLU A 146 13.85 3.03 -3.05
CA GLU A 146 14.90 4.06 -3.05
C GLU A 146 14.26 5.45 -3.13
#